data_AF-A0A2P4SEH2-F1
#
_entry.id   AF-A0A2P4SEH2-F1
#
_cell.length_a   1.000
_cell.length_b   1.000
_cell.length_c   1.000
_cell.angle_alpha   90.00
_cell.angle_beta   90.00
_cell.angle_gamma   90.00
#
_symmetry.space_group_name_H-M   'P 1'
#
loop_
_entity.id
_entity.type
_entity.pdbx_description
1 polymer ?
#
loop_
_entity_poly.entity_id
_entity_poly.type
_entity_poly.pdbx_seq_one_letter_code
_entity_poly.pdbx_strand_id
1 'polypeptide(L)'
;GFVGATCENDSHTCGTLHCLNGGTCISMHKSSKCVCAAAFTGPECQYPASSPCISNPCYNGGTCEFLSDASPYYHCNCPANFNGLNCHILDFDFQGGFGQDIIPPKIEEKCEIAVCASYAGNKICDGKCNNHACGWDGGDCSLNFNDPWKNCSQSLQCWKYFNDGKCDSQCNNAGCLYDGFDCQKYEGQCK
;
A
#
# COMPACT_ATOMS: atom_id res chain seq x y z
N GLY A 1 -43.33 11.42 -21.67
CA GLY A 1 -43.08 12.59 -22.56
C GLY A 1 -41.63 12.55 -22.96
N PHE A 2 -41.17 13.35 -23.91
CA PHE A 2 -39.74 13.45 -24.21
C PHE A 2 -39.21 14.81 -23.74
N VAL A 3 -37.97 14.87 -23.28
CA VAL A 3 -37.27 16.06 -22.78
C VAL A 3 -35.95 16.26 -23.53
N GLY A 4 -35.38 17.46 -23.45
CA GLY A 4 -34.16 17.83 -24.18
C GLY A 4 -34.41 18.85 -25.29
N ALA A 5 -33.35 19.49 -25.77
CA ALA A 5 -33.44 20.54 -26.79
C ALA A 5 -33.92 20.01 -28.14
N THR A 6 -33.81 18.69 -28.39
CA THR A 6 -34.32 18.05 -29.60
C THR A 6 -35.38 16.97 -29.31
N CYS A 7 -35.93 16.93 -28.09
CA CYS A 7 -36.89 15.91 -27.63
C CYS A 7 -36.38 14.47 -27.79
N GLU A 8 -35.08 14.26 -27.60
CA GLU A 8 -34.39 12.99 -27.76
C GLU A 8 -34.48 12.07 -26.53
N ASN A 9 -34.73 12.61 -25.33
CA ASN A 9 -34.74 11.82 -24.11
C ASN A 9 -36.16 11.46 -23.72
N ASP A 10 -36.45 10.20 -23.44
CA ASP A 10 -37.73 9.85 -22.81
C ASP A 10 -37.73 10.31 -21.33
N SER A 11 -38.72 11.11 -20.96
CA SER A 11 -38.96 11.67 -19.63
C SER A 11 -39.26 10.60 -18.57
N HIS A 12 -39.52 9.36 -18.97
CA HIS A 12 -39.82 8.25 -18.06
C HIS A 12 -38.64 7.32 -17.78
N THR A 13 -37.52 7.41 -18.51
CA THR A 13 -36.48 6.40 -18.38
C THR A 13 -35.36 6.82 -17.44
N CYS A 14 -35.55 6.49 -16.16
CA CYS A 14 -34.43 6.15 -15.28
C CYS A 14 -33.76 4.83 -15.66
N GLY A 15 -34.27 4.15 -16.70
CA GLY A 15 -33.77 2.85 -17.11
C GLY A 15 -33.82 1.88 -15.94
N THR A 16 -32.67 1.29 -15.62
CA THR A 16 -32.46 0.39 -14.49
C THR A 16 -31.88 1.07 -13.24
N LEU A 17 -31.70 2.40 -13.25
CA LEU A 17 -31.09 3.14 -12.15
C LEU A 17 -32.13 3.37 -11.04
N HIS A 18 -31.90 2.81 -9.85
CA HIS A 18 -32.82 2.91 -8.72
C HIS A 18 -32.20 3.77 -7.61
N CYS A 19 -32.64 5.02 -7.48
CA CYS A 19 -32.17 5.89 -6.40
C CYS A 19 -32.77 5.47 -5.05
N LEU A 20 -31.90 5.14 -4.09
CA LEU A 20 -32.24 4.76 -2.73
C LEU A 20 -32.31 5.99 -1.81
N ASN A 21 -32.77 5.77 -0.58
CA ASN A 21 -32.71 6.75 0.52
C ASN A 21 -33.27 8.15 0.19
N GLY A 22 -34.37 8.19 -0.56
CA GLY A 22 -35.01 9.44 -0.97
C GLY A 22 -34.28 10.20 -2.09
N GLY A 23 -33.36 9.54 -2.80
CA GLY A 23 -32.73 10.09 -4.00
C GLY A 23 -33.74 10.27 -5.14
N THR A 24 -33.56 11.34 -5.93
CA THR A 24 -34.40 11.62 -7.11
C THR A 24 -33.60 11.33 -8.37
N CYS A 25 -34.11 10.43 -9.20
CA CYS A 25 -33.49 10.16 -10.50
C CYS A 25 -33.77 11.31 -11.48
N ILE A 26 -32.73 11.74 -12.19
CA ILE A 26 -32.84 12.70 -13.29
C ILE A 26 -32.25 12.11 -14.57
N SER A 27 -33.00 12.19 -15.66
CA SER A 27 -32.58 11.77 -17.00
C SER A 27 -31.79 12.90 -17.69
N MET A 28 -30.62 12.58 -18.24
CA MET A 28 -29.77 13.47 -19.03
C MET A 28 -29.63 12.93 -20.46
N HIS A 29 -29.13 13.73 -21.42
CA HIS A 29 -29.04 13.39 -22.86
C HIS A 29 -28.47 12.01 -23.23
N LYS A 30 -27.63 11.41 -22.38
CA LYS A 30 -27.01 10.10 -22.64
C LYS A 30 -26.86 9.23 -21.40
N SER A 31 -27.40 9.64 -20.26
CA SER A 31 -27.21 8.96 -18.98
C SER A 31 -28.26 9.41 -17.97
N SER A 32 -28.62 8.54 -17.04
CA SER A 32 -29.41 8.91 -15.87
C SER A 32 -28.50 8.99 -14.66
N LYS A 33 -28.78 9.90 -13.72
CA LYS A 33 -28.06 9.98 -12.45
C LYS A 33 -29.02 10.21 -11.28
N CYS A 34 -28.63 9.76 -10.09
CA CYS A 34 -29.35 10.05 -8.87
C CYS A 34 -28.89 11.37 -8.26
N VAL A 35 -29.85 12.21 -7.87
CA VAL A 35 -29.65 13.36 -6.99
C VAL A 35 -29.96 12.91 -5.57
N CYS A 36 -28.93 12.78 -4.73
CA CYS A 36 -29.07 12.26 -3.38
C CYS A 36 -29.51 13.33 -2.38
N ALA A 37 -30.25 12.90 -1.35
CA ALA A 37 -30.48 13.72 -0.17
C ALA A 37 -29.15 13.99 0.56
N ALA A 38 -29.08 15.08 1.34
CA ALA A 38 -27.83 15.56 1.95
C ALA A 38 -27.09 14.53 2.84
N ALA A 39 -27.81 13.54 3.38
CA ALA A 39 -27.23 12.49 4.22
C ALA A 39 -26.72 11.27 3.44
N PHE A 40 -26.85 11.23 2.11
CA PHE A 40 -26.53 10.08 1.27
C PHE A 40 -25.71 10.43 0.03
N THR A 41 -25.02 9.43 -0.52
CA THR A 41 -24.10 9.53 -1.64
C THR A 41 -23.98 8.19 -2.37
N GLY A 42 -23.21 8.17 -3.45
CA GLY A 42 -23.02 7.03 -4.33
C GLY A 42 -23.92 7.09 -5.58
N PRO A 43 -23.66 6.20 -6.56
CA PRO A 43 -24.39 6.18 -7.84
C PRO A 43 -25.91 6.06 -7.71
N GLU A 44 -26.36 5.35 -6.67
CA GLU A 44 -27.76 5.08 -6.35
C GLU A 44 -28.15 5.67 -4.99
N CYS A 45 -27.36 6.58 -4.43
CA CYS A 45 -27.58 7.12 -3.09
C CYS A 45 -27.59 6.05 -1.99
N GLN A 46 -26.86 4.96 -2.20
CA GLN A 46 -26.83 3.80 -1.32
C GLN A 46 -25.95 4.00 -0.07
N TYR A 47 -25.00 4.93 -0.12
CA TYR A 47 -24.03 5.12 0.96
C TYR A 47 -24.39 6.34 1.81
N PRO A 48 -24.09 6.33 3.12
CA PRO A 48 -24.12 7.54 3.93
C PRO A 48 -23.14 8.59 3.41
N ALA A 49 -23.44 9.88 3.56
CA ALA A 49 -22.55 10.99 3.19
C ALA A 49 -21.23 11.03 4.00
N SER A 50 -21.12 10.23 5.07
CA SER A 50 -19.88 10.00 5.82
C SER A 50 -19.09 8.78 5.34
N SER A 51 -19.50 8.13 4.24
CA SER A 51 -18.85 6.92 3.74
C SER A 51 -17.43 7.20 3.24
N PRO A 52 -16.42 6.40 3.63
CA PRO A 52 -15.07 6.48 3.08
C PRO A 52 -15.00 6.32 1.56
N CYS A 53 -15.98 5.60 0.97
CA CYS A 53 -16.02 5.34 -0.47
C CYS A 53 -16.24 6.60 -1.33
N ILE A 54 -16.65 7.73 -0.75
CA ILE A 54 -16.80 9.00 -1.49
C ILE A 54 -15.48 9.43 -2.15
N SER A 55 -14.36 9.12 -1.50
CA SER A 55 -13.02 9.45 -2.00
C SER A 55 -12.53 8.51 -3.11
N ASN A 56 -13.26 7.43 -3.41
CA ASN A 56 -12.82 6.33 -4.28
C ASN A 56 -11.42 5.83 -3.90
N PRO A 57 -11.24 5.25 -2.70
CA PRO A 57 -9.92 4.85 -2.21
C PRO A 57 -9.30 3.66 -2.96
N CYS A 58 -10.10 2.90 -3.72
CA CYS A 58 -9.66 1.72 -4.46
C CYS A 58 -9.00 2.09 -5.79
N TYR A 59 -7.77 1.62 -6.00
CA TYR A 59 -6.98 1.85 -7.20
C TYR A 59 -7.24 0.78 -8.28
N ASN A 60 -6.67 1.00 -9.47
CA ASN A 60 -6.58 0.01 -10.55
C ASN A 60 -7.92 -0.62 -10.98
N GLY A 61 -9.03 0.13 -10.86
CA GLY A 61 -10.36 -0.34 -11.21
C GLY A 61 -11.05 -1.17 -10.12
N GLY A 62 -10.53 -1.15 -8.89
CA GLY A 62 -11.22 -1.73 -7.74
C GLY A 62 -12.53 -1.03 -7.40
N THR A 63 -13.50 -1.80 -6.91
CA THR A 63 -14.81 -1.28 -6.48
C THR A 63 -14.83 -1.10 -4.97
N CYS A 64 -15.22 0.09 -4.49
CA CYS A 64 -15.34 0.35 -3.05
C CYS A 64 -16.71 -0.11 -2.53
N GLU A 65 -16.69 -0.88 -1.45
CA GLU A 65 -17.87 -1.34 -0.74
C GLU A 65 -17.83 -0.82 0.70
N PHE A 66 -18.90 -0.12 1.09
CA PHE A 66 -19.02 0.48 2.43
C PHE A 66 -19.35 -0.59 3.48
N LEU A 67 -18.69 -0.52 4.64
CA LEU A 67 -18.94 -1.37 5.79
C LEU A 67 -19.46 -0.53 6.97
N SER A 68 -20.53 -0.97 7.62
CA SER A 68 -21.08 -0.29 8.80
C SER A 68 -20.40 -0.67 10.11
N ASP A 69 -19.75 -1.85 10.17
CA ASP A 69 -19.52 -2.51 11.47
C ASP A 69 -18.05 -2.51 11.92
N ALA A 70 -17.09 -2.27 11.01
CA ALA A 70 -15.66 -2.32 11.34
C ALA A 70 -14.82 -1.30 10.56
N SER A 71 -13.93 -0.61 11.28
CA SER A 71 -12.88 0.24 10.69
C SER A 71 -11.98 -0.60 9.75
N PRO A 72 -11.66 -0.15 8.53
CA PRO A 72 -11.76 1.23 8.02
C PRO A 72 -13.12 1.66 7.47
N TYR A 73 -14.19 0.90 7.71
CA TYR A 73 -15.58 1.17 7.27
C TYR A 73 -15.77 1.13 5.74
N TYR A 74 -14.82 0.49 5.05
CA TYR A 74 -14.92 0.09 3.66
C TYR A 74 -13.98 -1.08 3.38
N HIS A 75 -14.19 -1.75 2.26
CA HIS A 75 -13.19 -2.59 1.63
C HIS A 75 -13.20 -2.38 0.12
N CYS A 76 -12.10 -2.76 -0.53
CA CYS A 76 -12.01 -2.76 -1.97
C CYS A 76 -12.18 -4.17 -2.52
N ASN A 77 -13.01 -4.31 -3.55
CA ASN A 77 -13.06 -5.49 -4.39
C ASN A 77 -12.15 -5.24 -5.60
N CYS A 78 -11.00 -5.91 -5.61
CA CYS A 78 -9.93 -5.70 -6.55
C CYS A 78 -10.02 -6.63 -7.77
N PRO A 79 -9.63 -6.16 -8.96
CA PRO A 79 -9.51 -7.01 -10.13
C PRO A 79 -8.35 -7.99 -10.01
N ALA A 80 -8.33 -9.01 -10.88
CA ALA A 80 -7.22 -9.94 -10.97
C ALA A 80 -5.88 -9.20 -11.21
N ASN A 81 -4.80 -9.76 -10.67
CA ASN A 81 -3.45 -9.19 -10.63
C ASN A 81 -3.24 -7.97 -9.74
N PHE A 82 -4.28 -7.47 -9.05
CA PHE A 82 -4.19 -6.31 -8.17
C PHE A 82 -4.71 -6.64 -6.78
N ASN A 83 -3.87 -6.47 -5.76
CA ASN A 83 -4.16 -6.80 -4.37
C ASN A 83 -3.75 -5.64 -3.45
N GLY A 84 -3.74 -5.86 -2.14
CA GLY A 84 -3.62 -4.81 -1.13
C GLY A 84 -4.99 -4.26 -0.75
N LEU A 85 -5.08 -3.67 0.44
CA LEU A 85 -6.33 -3.10 0.97
C LEU A 85 -7.04 -2.12 0.01
N ASN A 86 -6.25 -1.43 -0.82
CA ASN A 86 -6.72 -0.47 -1.80
C ASN A 86 -6.44 -0.90 -3.26
N CYS A 87 -6.14 -2.17 -3.53
CA CYS A 87 -5.81 -2.67 -4.88
C CYS A 87 -4.57 -1.99 -5.52
N HIS A 88 -3.63 -1.52 -4.70
CA HIS A 88 -2.45 -0.76 -5.16
C HIS A 88 -1.21 -1.64 -5.37
N ILE A 89 -1.27 -2.92 -5.00
CA ILE A 89 -0.17 -3.88 -5.13
C ILE A 89 -0.41 -4.73 -6.37
N LEU A 90 0.62 -4.89 -7.21
CA LEU A 90 0.60 -5.85 -8.31
C LEU A 90 0.93 -7.25 -7.76
N ASP A 91 0.03 -8.20 -7.93
CA ASP A 91 0.11 -9.57 -7.43
C ASP A 91 -0.43 -10.52 -8.50
N PHE A 92 0.45 -11.01 -9.38
CA PHE A 92 0.08 -11.80 -10.57
C PHE A 92 -0.62 -13.14 -10.26
N ASP A 93 -0.54 -13.62 -9.02
CA ASP A 93 -1.20 -14.84 -8.58
C ASP A 93 -2.60 -14.57 -8.00
N PHE A 94 -2.95 -13.29 -7.77
CA PHE A 94 -4.23 -12.90 -7.22
C PHE A 94 -5.34 -12.94 -8.27
N GLN A 95 -6.35 -13.79 -8.05
CA GLN A 95 -7.46 -14.00 -8.98
C GLN A 95 -8.53 -12.89 -8.96
N GLY A 96 -8.39 -11.89 -8.08
CA GLY A 96 -9.38 -10.86 -7.83
C GLY A 96 -10.28 -11.18 -6.63
N GLY A 97 -10.97 -10.17 -6.12
CA GLY A 97 -11.80 -10.27 -4.92
C GLY A 97 -11.45 -9.22 -3.87
N PHE A 98 -11.80 -9.48 -2.61
CA PHE A 98 -11.49 -8.58 -1.50
C PHE A 98 -9.98 -8.32 -1.39
N GLY A 99 -9.58 -7.05 -1.44
CA GLY A 99 -8.20 -6.63 -1.24
C GLY A 99 -7.72 -7.02 0.16
N GLN A 100 -6.63 -7.77 0.23
CA GLN A 100 -6.08 -8.29 1.49
C GLN A 100 -4.88 -7.47 1.94
N ASP A 101 -4.62 -7.46 3.25
CA ASP A 101 -3.38 -6.94 3.78
C ASP A 101 -2.25 -7.91 3.43
N ILE A 102 -1.38 -7.52 2.49
CA ILE A 102 -0.22 -8.31 2.12
C ILE A 102 0.89 -7.94 3.11
N ILE A 103 0.97 -8.72 4.19
CA ILE A 103 2.11 -8.65 5.10
C ILE A 103 3.33 -9.12 4.30
N PRO A 104 4.39 -8.32 4.16
CA PRO A 104 5.61 -8.76 3.50
C PRO A 104 6.07 -10.09 4.11
N PRO A 105 6.49 -11.07 3.29
CA PRO A 105 6.93 -12.36 3.82
C PRO A 105 8.04 -12.12 4.84
N LYS A 106 7.93 -12.74 6.02
CA LYS A 106 9.02 -12.74 6.99
C LYS A 106 10.16 -13.55 6.39
N ILE A 107 11.26 -12.87 6.10
CA ILE A 107 12.47 -13.53 5.60
C ILE A 107 13.22 -14.05 6.82
N GLU A 108 13.08 -15.35 7.10
CA GLU A 108 13.87 -16.04 8.13
C GLU A 108 15.23 -16.46 7.55
N GLU A 109 16.20 -15.54 7.54
CA GLU A 109 17.61 -15.89 7.31
C GLU A 109 18.23 -16.43 8.62
N LYS A 110 18.90 -17.58 8.55
CA LYS A 110 19.61 -18.19 9.68
C LYS A 110 21.11 -18.16 9.44
N CYS A 111 21.89 -17.89 10.49
CA CYS A 111 23.34 -17.99 10.44
C CYS A 111 23.76 -19.45 10.18
N GLU A 112 24.35 -19.72 9.02
CA GLU A 112 24.81 -21.07 8.65
C GLU A 112 26.18 -21.44 9.28
N ILE A 113 26.88 -20.46 9.83
CA ILE A 113 28.23 -20.62 10.36
C ILE A 113 28.15 -20.98 11.85
N ALA A 114 28.23 -22.28 12.15
CA ALA A 114 28.05 -22.81 13.50
C ALA A 114 28.98 -22.18 14.56
N VAL A 115 30.23 -21.82 14.19
CA VAL A 115 31.18 -21.19 15.12
C VAL A 115 30.78 -19.77 15.53
N CYS A 116 29.95 -19.09 14.74
CA CYS A 116 29.52 -17.72 15.06
C CYS A 116 28.64 -17.66 16.30
N ALA A 117 27.96 -18.74 16.68
CA ALA A 117 27.22 -18.79 17.93
C ALA A 117 28.11 -18.63 19.18
N SER A 118 29.38 -19.04 19.11
CA SER A 118 30.35 -18.88 20.21
C SER A 118 31.08 -17.53 20.20
N TYR A 119 31.02 -16.81 19.10
CA TYR A 119 31.71 -15.53 18.91
C TYR A 119 30.76 -14.34 19.07
N ALA A 120 29.48 -14.52 18.77
CA ALA A 120 28.47 -13.47 18.90
C ALA A 120 28.45 -12.82 20.30
N GLY A 121 28.64 -11.49 20.34
CA GLY A 121 28.54 -10.68 21.55
C GLY A 121 29.76 -10.73 22.47
N ASN A 122 30.89 -11.30 22.01
CA ASN A 122 32.16 -11.38 22.74
C ASN A 122 32.94 -10.04 22.76
N LYS A 123 32.42 -8.98 22.11
CA LYS A 123 33.04 -7.63 21.96
C LYS A 123 34.22 -7.56 21.01
N ILE A 124 34.42 -8.59 20.19
CA ILE A 124 35.44 -8.68 19.16
C ILE A 124 34.68 -8.86 17.85
N CYS A 125 34.99 -8.05 16.84
CA CYS A 125 34.35 -8.23 15.53
C CYS A 125 35.02 -9.40 14.79
N ASP A 126 34.36 -10.57 14.76
CA ASP A 126 34.76 -11.72 13.98
C ASP A 126 34.24 -11.59 12.54
N GLY A 127 35.14 -11.25 11.61
CA GLY A 127 34.77 -10.93 10.22
C GLY A 127 34.03 -12.04 9.46
N LYS A 128 34.19 -13.32 9.84
CA LYS A 128 33.41 -14.44 9.27
C LYS A 128 31.93 -14.41 9.69
N CYS A 129 31.65 -13.81 10.84
CA CYS A 129 30.33 -13.69 11.44
C CYS A 129 29.67 -12.32 11.16
N ASN A 130 30.40 -11.42 10.48
CA ASN A 130 29.93 -10.09 10.09
C ASN A 130 28.99 -10.14 8.86
N ASN A 131 27.82 -10.74 9.03
CA ASN A 131 26.76 -10.75 8.04
C ASN A 131 25.39 -10.64 8.72
N HIS A 132 24.37 -10.24 7.94
CA HIS A 132 23.01 -10.04 8.43
C HIS A 132 22.43 -11.28 9.14
N ALA A 133 22.57 -12.46 8.53
CA ALA A 133 22.03 -13.71 9.09
C ALA A 133 22.64 -14.09 10.44
N CYS A 134 23.90 -13.68 10.69
CA CYS A 134 24.61 -13.86 11.96
C CYS A 134 24.52 -12.62 12.88
N GLY A 135 23.65 -11.65 12.55
CA GLY A 135 23.42 -10.46 13.37
C GLY A 135 24.66 -9.59 13.53
N TRP A 136 25.51 -9.51 12.50
CA TRP A 136 26.74 -8.70 12.54
C TRP A 136 27.65 -9.11 13.70
N ASP A 137 27.82 -10.43 13.85
CA ASP A 137 28.52 -11.09 14.96
C ASP A 137 27.90 -10.76 16.33
N GLY A 138 26.57 -10.90 16.43
CA GLY A 138 25.84 -10.53 17.65
C GLY A 138 25.96 -9.04 18.02
N GLY A 139 26.21 -8.19 17.03
CA GLY A 139 26.38 -6.75 17.18
C GLY A 139 27.83 -6.29 17.34
N ASP A 140 28.81 -7.19 17.48
CA ASP A 140 30.20 -6.80 17.75
C ASP A 140 30.85 -6.06 16.57
N CYS A 141 30.41 -6.35 15.34
CA CYS A 141 30.85 -5.65 14.13
C CYS A 141 30.02 -4.40 13.80
N SER A 142 28.97 -4.11 14.57
CA SER A 142 28.05 -2.99 14.37
C SER A 142 27.96 -2.10 15.61
N LEU A 143 29.10 -1.86 16.28
CA LEU A 143 29.20 -0.99 17.45
C LEU A 143 28.31 -1.42 18.64
N ASN A 144 28.16 -2.73 18.84
CA ASN A 144 27.25 -3.34 19.82
C ASN A 144 25.76 -3.09 19.54
N PHE A 145 25.39 -2.90 18.28
CA PHE A 145 24.01 -2.72 17.85
C PHE A 145 23.53 -3.95 17.05
N ASN A 146 22.73 -4.79 17.69
CA ASN A 146 22.39 -6.13 17.19
C ASN A 146 21.79 -6.17 15.77
N ASP A 147 21.00 -5.17 15.38
CA ASP A 147 20.43 -5.09 14.03
C ASP A 147 20.22 -3.62 13.60
N PRO A 148 21.18 -3.04 12.85
CA PRO A 148 21.08 -1.68 12.31
C PRO A 148 19.83 -1.44 11.45
N TRP A 149 19.26 -2.49 10.84
CA TRP A 149 18.12 -2.41 9.94
C TRP A 149 16.80 -2.87 10.56
N LYS A 150 16.70 -2.97 11.89
CA LYS A 150 15.47 -3.39 12.59
C LYS A 150 14.21 -2.58 12.23
N ASN A 151 14.38 -1.32 11.81
CA ASN A 151 13.31 -0.40 11.41
C ASN A 151 13.13 -0.33 9.89
N CYS A 152 13.91 -1.08 9.13
CA CYS A 152 13.81 -1.19 7.68
C CYS A 152 12.96 -2.41 7.32
N SER A 153 12.25 -2.34 6.19
CA SER A 153 11.53 -3.51 5.68
C SER A 153 12.53 -4.61 5.31
N GLN A 154 12.48 -5.76 5.99
CA GLN A 154 13.38 -6.89 5.73
C GLN A 154 13.31 -7.36 4.27
N SER A 155 12.14 -7.24 3.63
CA SER A 155 11.95 -7.58 2.22
C SER A 155 12.82 -6.76 1.25
N LEU A 156 13.27 -5.57 1.65
CA LEU A 156 14.15 -4.73 0.84
C LEU A 156 15.62 -5.15 0.93
N GLN A 157 16.00 -5.84 2.01
CA GLN A 157 17.37 -6.29 2.26
C GLN A 157 18.43 -5.17 2.12
N CYS A 158 18.12 -3.97 2.62
CA CYS A 158 18.92 -2.76 2.39
C CYS A 158 20.37 -2.83 2.87
N TRP A 159 20.70 -3.75 3.78
CA TRP A 159 22.09 -4.03 4.17
C TRP A 159 22.98 -4.51 3.03
N LYS A 160 22.41 -4.94 1.89
CA LYS A 160 23.16 -5.32 0.68
C LYS A 160 23.58 -4.14 -0.19
N TYR A 161 22.89 -3.00 -0.08
CA TYR A 161 23.06 -1.82 -0.93
C TYR A 161 23.67 -0.64 -0.17
N PHE A 162 23.63 -0.69 1.16
CA PHE A 162 24.12 0.38 2.01
C PHE A 162 25.56 0.83 1.68
N ASN A 163 25.71 2.09 1.31
CA ASN A 163 27.01 2.74 1.05
C ASN A 163 27.82 2.00 -0.05
N ASP A 164 27.15 1.52 -1.08
CA ASP A 164 27.74 0.86 -2.24
C ASP A 164 28.10 1.84 -3.39
N GLY A 165 27.72 3.11 -3.23
CA GLY A 165 27.96 4.19 -4.20
C GLY A 165 26.89 4.34 -5.28
N LYS A 166 25.79 3.59 -5.21
CA LYS A 166 24.63 3.69 -6.09
C LYS A 166 23.40 4.11 -5.27
N CYS A 167 22.58 4.97 -5.84
CA CYS A 167 21.35 5.38 -5.17
C CYS A 167 20.26 4.32 -5.31
N ASP A 168 20.03 3.56 -4.24
CA ASP A 168 18.92 2.63 -4.06
C ASP A 168 17.77 3.34 -3.34
N SER A 169 16.94 4.03 -4.13
CA SER A 169 15.87 4.89 -3.60
C SER A 169 14.90 4.20 -2.64
N GLN A 170 14.69 2.87 -2.78
CA GLN A 170 13.87 2.11 -1.82
C GLN A 170 14.47 2.07 -0.40
N CYS A 171 15.79 2.19 -0.28
CA CYS A 171 16.54 2.20 0.98
C CYS A 171 16.82 3.63 1.49
N ASN A 172 16.50 4.65 0.70
CA ASN A 172 16.71 6.05 1.06
C ASN A 172 15.60 6.60 1.98
N ASN A 173 15.52 6.05 3.18
CA ASN A 173 14.65 6.53 4.25
C ASN A 173 15.32 6.31 5.62
N ALA A 174 14.83 6.99 6.66
CA ALA A 174 15.45 6.95 7.99
C ALA A 174 15.50 5.53 8.59
N GLY A 175 14.49 4.70 8.34
CA GLY A 175 14.44 3.32 8.85
C GLY A 175 15.49 2.41 8.20
N CYS A 176 15.87 2.72 6.96
CA CYS A 176 16.87 2.01 6.16
C CYS A 176 18.21 2.76 6.05
N LEU A 177 18.48 3.67 6.99
CA LEU A 177 19.75 4.39 7.14
C LEU A 177 20.14 5.27 5.93
N TYR A 178 19.14 5.82 5.23
CA TYR A 178 19.33 6.69 4.06
C TYR A 178 20.26 6.10 2.99
N ASP A 179 20.28 4.77 2.86
CA ASP A 179 21.13 4.10 1.89
C ASP A 179 22.62 4.49 1.98
N GLY A 180 23.12 4.72 3.20
CA GLY A 180 24.50 5.16 3.39
C GLY A 180 24.81 6.55 2.81
N PHE A 181 23.78 7.32 2.46
CA PHE A 181 23.84 8.60 1.76
C PHE A 181 24.25 8.52 0.28
N ASP A 182 24.16 7.36 -0.36
CA ASP A 182 24.47 7.21 -1.80
C ASP A 182 23.52 8.01 -2.70
N CYS A 183 22.31 8.31 -2.22
CA CYS A 183 21.35 9.18 -2.91
C CYS A 183 21.57 10.68 -2.68
N GLN A 184 22.44 11.09 -1.76
CA GLN A 184 22.75 12.50 -1.57
C GLN A 184 23.67 13.00 -2.68
N LYS A 185 23.34 14.14 -3.25
CA LYS A 185 24.25 14.82 -4.17
C LYS A 185 25.47 15.27 -3.36
N TYR A 186 26.66 14.87 -3.79
CA TYR A 186 27.92 15.27 -3.18
C TYR A 186 27.97 16.79 -2.95
N GLU A 187 27.79 17.21 -1.70
CA GLU A 187 28.37 18.45 -1.22
C GLU A 187 29.85 18.13 -1.03
N GLY A 188 30.69 18.63 -1.93
CA GLY A 188 32.13 18.36 -1.89
C GLY A 188 32.69 18.64 -0.49
N GLN A 189 33.67 17.82 -0.06
CA GLN A 189 34.39 18.05 1.19
C GLN A 189 34.85 19.51 1.22
N CYS A 190 34.51 20.20 2.30
CA CYS A 190 34.98 21.56 2.55
C CYS A 190 36.53 21.53 2.51
N LYS A 191 37.13 22.17 1.51
CA LYS A 191 38.58 22.27 1.33
C LYS A 191 39.16 23.36 2.22
#